data_AF-A0A2N6DY10-F1
#
_entry.id   AF-A0A2N6DY10-F1
#
_cell.length_a   1.000
_cell.length_b   1.000
_cell.length_c   1.000
_cell.angle_alpha   90.00
_cell.angle_beta   90.00
_cell.angle_gamma   90.00
#
_symmetry.space_group_name_H-M   'P 1'
#
loop_
_entity.id
_entity.type
_entity.pdbx_description
1 polymer ?
#
loop_
_entity_poly.entity_id
_entity_poly.type
_entity_poly.pdbx_seq_one_letter_code
_entity_poly.pdbx_strand_id
1 'polypeptide(L)'
;MTQTNQHLTTGQDLLKEVALRYATQHGLRPDSIIWEQQYDEWWLKVTTPDHSVKVVFSHYEIEDFAVQGEGSKGSKVKIRNAFASLAM
;
A
#
# COMPACT_ATOMS: atom_id res chain seq x y z
N MET A 1 -23.64 -0.61 -4.84
CA MET A 1 -22.39 -0.46 -4.07
C MET A 1 -22.44 0.90 -3.40
N THR A 2 -22.25 0.96 -2.08
CA THR A 2 -22.23 2.22 -1.32
C THR A 2 -20.97 3.02 -1.66
N GLN A 3 -21.04 4.35 -1.61
CA GLN A 3 -19.95 5.28 -1.98
C GLN A 3 -18.64 4.99 -1.22
N THR A 4 -18.74 4.56 0.05
CA THR A 4 -17.64 4.07 0.92
C THR A 4 -16.85 2.91 0.30
N ASN A 5 -17.51 1.95 -0.36
CA ASN A 5 -16.83 0.84 -1.01
C ASN A 5 -16.03 1.28 -2.25
N GLN A 6 -16.45 2.37 -2.92
CA GLN A 6 -15.71 2.89 -4.06
C GLN A 6 -14.42 3.57 -3.62
N HIS A 7 -14.46 4.43 -2.59
CA HIS A 7 -13.24 5.08 -2.10
C HIS A 7 -12.24 4.07 -1.53
N LEU A 8 -12.70 3.07 -0.78
CA LEU A 8 -11.80 2.01 -0.30
C LEU A 8 -11.11 1.29 -1.46
N THR A 9 -11.86 0.87 -2.47
CA THR A 9 -11.31 0.14 -3.63
C THR A 9 -10.33 1.04 -4.41
N THR A 10 -10.70 2.28 -4.70
CA THR A 10 -9.84 3.23 -5.40
C THR A 10 -8.56 3.51 -4.61
N GLY A 11 -8.65 3.73 -3.30
CA GLY A 11 -7.50 3.94 -2.44
C GLY A 11 -6.57 2.73 -2.44
N GLN A 12 -7.14 1.52 -2.36
CA GLN A 12 -6.40 0.26 -2.44
C GLN A 12 -5.63 0.13 -3.75
N ASP A 13 -6.24 0.42 -4.89
CA ASP A 13 -5.58 0.33 -6.20
C ASP A 13 -4.47 1.38 -6.33
N LEU A 14 -4.72 2.64 -5.96
CA LEU A 14 -3.71 3.69 -6.02
C LEU A 14 -2.51 3.40 -5.09
N LEU A 15 -2.76 2.85 -3.90
CA LEU A 15 -1.69 2.44 -2.97
C LEU A 15 -0.88 1.26 -3.52
N LYS A 16 -1.50 0.31 -4.24
CA LYS A 16 -0.76 -0.74 -4.96
C LYS A 16 0.17 -0.15 -6.02
N GLU A 17 -0.30 0.82 -6.80
CA GLU A 17 0.54 1.49 -7.80
C GLU A 17 1.74 2.19 -7.18
N VAL A 18 1.53 2.88 -6.05
CA VAL A 18 2.61 3.50 -5.28
C VAL A 18 3.61 2.46 -4.78
N ALA A 19 3.14 1.35 -4.24
CA ALA A 19 4.01 0.26 -3.78
C ALA A 19 4.80 -0.37 -4.92
N LEU A 20 4.17 -0.62 -6.07
CA LEU A 20 4.85 -1.11 -7.27
C LEU A 20 5.94 -0.13 -7.75
N ARG A 21 5.63 1.16 -7.77
CA ARG A 21 6.59 2.20 -8.15
C ARG A 21 7.80 2.21 -7.22
N TYR A 22 7.60 2.19 -5.90
CA TYR A 22 8.71 2.14 -4.94
C TYR A 22 9.52 0.85 -5.06
N ALA A 23 8.87 -0.31 -5.17
CA ALA A 23 9.57 -1.58 -5.42
C ALA A 23 10.48 -1.48 -6.65
N THR A 24 9.94 -0.97 -7.76
CA THR A 24 10.67 -0.84 -9.03
C THR A 24 11.84 0.15 -8.91
N GLN A 25 11.69 1.25 -8.16
CA GLN A 25 12.77 2.21 -7.88
C GLN A 25 13.93 1.58 -7.09
N HIS A 26 13.65 0.57 -6.28
CA HIS A 26 14.65 -0.22 -5.56
C HIS A 26 15.15 -1.44 -6.36
N GLY A 27 14.80 -1.55 -7.65
CA GLY A 27 15.21 -2.67 -8.50
C GLY A 27 14.45 -3.98 -8.26
N LEU A 28 13.44 -3.96 -7.38
CA LEU A 28 12.63 -5.13 -7.05
C LEU A 28 11.56 -5.35 -8.13
N ARG A 29 11.26 -6.63 -8.39
CA ARG A 29 10.14 -7.06 -9.23
C ARG A 29 9.21 -7.91 -8.38
N PRO A 30 8.13 -7.34 -7.83
CA PRO A 30 7.17 -8.11 -7.06
C PRO A 30 6.46 -9.16 -7.93
N ASP A 31 6.41 -10.40 -7.45
CA ASP A 31 5.57 -11.45 -8.01
C ASP A 31 4.09 -11.23 -7.67
N SER A 32 3.81 -10.63 -6.51
CA SER A 32 2.45 -10.34 -6.07
C SER A 32 2.35 -9.08 -5.20
N ILE A 33 1.23 -8.37 -5.37
CA ILE A 33 0.83 -7.24 -4.54
C ILE A 33 -0.64 -7.44 -4.15
N ILE A 34 -0.89 -7.85 -2.91
CA ILE A 34 -2.23 -8.23 -2.44
C ILE A 34 -2.64 -7.43 -1.21
N TRP A 35 -3.96 -7.27 -1.04
CA TRP A 35 -4.56 -6.79 0.20
C TRP A 35 -5.04 -7.98 1.02
N GLU A 36 -4.74 -7.95 2.31
CA GLU A 36 -5.25 -8.90 3.30
C GLU A 36 -5.89 -8.10 4.42
N GLN A 37 -7.16 -8.36 4.74
CA GLN A 37 -7.82 -7.75 5.88
C GLN A 37 -7.53 -8.58 7.13
N GLN A 38 -7.02 -7.94 8.18
CA GLN A 38 -6.74 -8.56 9.47
C GLN A 38 -7.34 -7.72 10.59
N TYR A 39 -8.39 -8.23 11.22
CA TYR A 39 -9.19 -7.49 12.20
C TYR A 39 -9.69 -6.14 11.64
N ASP A 40 -9.27 -5.02 12.23
CA ASP A 40 -9.60 -3.66 11.79
C ASP A 40 -8.56 -3.06 10.82
N GLU A 41 -7.51 -3.81 10.50
CA GLU A 41 -6.40 -3.37 9.68
C GLU A 41 -6.43 -3.96 8.28
N TRP A 42 -5.87 -3.20 7.34
CA TRP A 42 -5.66 -3.60 5.97
C TRP A 42 -4.17 -3.70 5.68
N TRP A 43 -3.72 -4.89 5.32
CA TRP A 43 -2.32 -5.19 5.07
C TRP A 43 -2.07 -5.24 3.56
N LEU A 44 -1.22 -4.33 3.08
CA LEU A 44 -0.66 -4.39 1.74
C LEU A 44 0.60 -5.26 1.78
N LYS A 45 0.54 -6.42 1.15
CA LYS A 45 1.65 -7.38 1.07
C LYS A 45 2.25 -7.35 -0.32
N VAL A 46 3.54 -7.04 -0.41
CA VAL A 46 4.33 -7.04 -1.64
C VAL A 46 5.35 -8.16 -1.52
N THR A 47 5.25 -9.17 -2.36
CA THR A 47 6.15 -10.33 -2.32
C THR A 47 7.00 -10.32 -3.58
N THR A 48 8.31 -10.45 -3.40
CA THR A 48 9.33 -10.70 -4.42
C THR A 48 9.91 -12.10 -4.19
N PRO A 49 10.79 -12.62 -5.07
CA PRO A 49 11.39 -13.93 -4.86
C PRO A 49 12.19 -14.03 -3.55
N ASP A 50 12.86 -12.95 -3.17
CA ASP A 50 13.76 -12.91 -2.00
C ASP A 50 13.16 -12.25 -0.75
N HIS A 51 12.07 -11.50 -0.87
CA HIS A 51 11.56 -10.64 0.21
C HIS A 51 10.03 -10.57 0.24
N SER A 52 9.48 -10.27 1.42
CA SER A 52 8.08 -9.90 1.58
C SER A 52 7.97 -8.63 2.42
N VAL A 53 7.40 -7.58 1.83
CA VAL A 53 7.11 -6.30 2.50
C VAL A 53 5.66 -6.27 2.91
N LYS A 54 5.41 -5.91 4.16
CA LYS A 54 4.07 -5.66 4.68
C LYS A 54 3.94 -4.20 5.09
N VAL A 55 2.90 -3.53 4.59
CA VAL A 55 2.54 -2.17 4.99
C VAL A 55 1.13 -2.17 5.53
N VAL A 56 0.93 -1.59 6.72
CA VAL A 56 -0.34 -1.63 7.44
C VAL A 56 -1.05 -0.28 7.34
N PHE A 57 -2.33 -0.35 6.97
CA PHE A 57 -3.23 0.78 6.79
C PHE A 57 -4.51 0.59 7.60
N SER A 58 -5.09 1.70 8.07
CA SER A 58 -6.48 1.70 8.56
C SER A 58 -7.44 1.91 7.39
N HIS A 59 -8.72 1.58 7.57
CA HIS A 59 -9.76 1.83 6.56
C HIS A 59 -9.80 3.32 6.14
N TYR A 60 -9.81 4.22 7.12
CA TYR A 60 -9.84 5.67 6.89
C TYR A 60 -8.61 6.18 6.14
N GLU A 61 -7.42 5.63 6.41
CA GLU A 61 -6.18 6.02 5.72
C GLU A 61 -6.24 5.66 4.23
N ILE A 62 -6.90 4.56 3.88
CA ILE A 62 -7.09 4.15 2.48
C ILE A 62 -8.12 5.05 1.79
N GLU A 63 -9.25 5.33 2.44
CA GLU A 63 -10.27 6.21 1.87
C GLU A 63 -9.76 7.65 1.67
N ASP A 64 -9.01 8.19 2.65
CA ASP A 64 -8.38 9.50 2.54
C ASP A 64 -7.38 9.55 1.37
N PHE A 65 -6.65 8.46 1.14
CA PHE A 65 -5.74 8.35 0.01
C PHE A 65 -6.47 8.50 -1.34
N ALA A 66 -7.65 7.90 -1.46
CA ALA A 66 -8.45 7.89 -2.70
C ALA A 66 -8.86 9.29 -3.14
N VAL A 67 -9.12 10.18 -2.18
CA VAL A 67 -9.51 11.58 -2.43
C VAL A 67 -8.33 12.56 -2.41
N GLN A 68 -7.10 12.04 -2.36
CA GLN A 68 -5.88 12.84 -2.20
C GLN A 68 -5.89 13.75 -0.96
N GLY A 69 -6.47 13.27 0.15
CA GLY A 69 -6.49 13.99 1.42
C GLY A 69 -5.10 14.15 2.06
N GLU A 70 -5.04 14.84 3.21
CA GLU A 70 -3.79 15.15 3.90
C GLU A 70 -2.98 13.90 4.29
N GLY A 71 -3.66 12.77 4.54
CA GLY A 71 -3.06 11.47 4.84
C GLY A 71 -2.31 10.83 3.66
N SER A 72 -2.54 11.29 2.41
CA SER A 72 -1.88 10.77 1.22
C SER A 72 -0.35 10.84 1.28
N LYS A 73 0.20 11.88 1.90
CA LYS A 73 1.65 12.01 2.11
C LYS A 73 2.17 10.99 3.12
N GLY A 74 1.44 10.77 4.22
CA GLY A 74 1.79 9.79 5.25
C GLY A 74 1.83 8.37 4.70
N SER A 75 0.80 7.97 3.95
CA SER A 75 0.71 6.65 3.31
C SER A 75 1.85 6.38 2.34
N LYS A 76 2.23 7.37 1.50
CA LYS A 76 3.40 7.27 0.62
C LYS A 76 4.71 7.09 1.39
N VAL A 77 4.88 7.82 2.49
CA VAL A 77 6.08 7.71 3.34
C VAL A 77 6.15 6.35 4.02
N LYS A 78 5.03 5.81 4.53
CA LYS A 78 4.97 4.44 5.08
C LYS A 78 5.46 3.41 4.08
N ILE A 79 4.95 3.45 2.85
CA ILE A 79 5.36 2.54 1.77
C ILE A 79 6.86 2.69 1.48
N ARG A 80 7.34 3.92 1.27
CA ARG A 80 8.76 4.20 1.01
C ARG A 80 9.66 3.63 2.11
N ASN A 81 9.32 3.86 3.38
CA ASN A 81 10.12 3.39 4.51
C ASN A 81 10.13 1.86 4.59
N ALA A 82 9.03 1.19 4.24
CA ALA A 82 8.96 -0.27 4.23
C ALA A 82 9.91 -0.90 3.20
N PHE A 83 10.07 -0.27 2.03
CA PHE A 83 11.05 -0.70 1.02
C PHE A 83 12.48 -0.29 1.35
N ALA A 84 12.70 0.88 1.96
CA ALA A 84 14.03 1.30 2.39
C ALA A 84 14.63 0.33 3.43
N SER A 85 13.81 -0.26 4.29
CA SER A 85 14.23 -1.28 5.25
C SER A 85 14.70 -2.60 4.63
N LEU A 86 14.43 -2.85 3.34
CA LEU A 86 14.91 -4.05 2.64
C LEU A 86 16.32 -3.89 2.04
N ALA A 87 16.82 -2.66 1.90
CA ALA A 87 18.08 -2.36 1.22
C ALA A 87 19.32 -2.42 2.15
N MET A 88 19.23 -3.11 3.30
CA MET A 88 20.33 -3.28 4.28
C MET A 88 20.90 -4.70 4.25
#